data_AF-A0A7I7XD13-F1
#
_entry.id   AF-A0A7I7XD13-F1
#
_cell.length_a   1.000
_cell.length_b   1.000
_cell.length_c   1.000
_cell.angle_alpha   90.00
_cell.angle_beta   90.00
_cell.angle_gamma   90.00
#
_symmetry.space_group_name_H-M   'P 1'
#
loop_
_entity.id
_entity.type
_entity.pdbx_description
1 polymer ?
#
loop_
_entity_poly.entity_id
_entity_poly.type
_entity_poly.pdbx_seq_one_letter_code
_entity_poly.pdbx_strand_id
1 'polypeptide(L)'
;MIKNGTRLRSQVCDTQIIVVKAAASLDDLRCGGQPMLALDADRPEGLTPDANFADGTTMGKRYVDDGDAEVLVTKAGAGSLSVGTTPLVIKEAKPLPASD
;
A
#
# COMPACT_ATOMS: atom_id res chain seq x y z
N MET A 1 -15.43 -0.49 -4.10
CA MET A 1 -14.61 -0.94 -5.24
C MET A 1 -13.64 0.13 -5.70
N ILE A 2 -12.39 -0.02 -5.25
CA ILE A 2 -11.23 0.75 -5.73
C ILE A 2 -10.94 0.40 -7.20
N LYS A 3 -10.43 1.37 -7.97
CA LYS A 3 -10.14 1.22 -9.42
C LYS A 3 -8.65 1.36 -9.69
N ASN A 4 -8.21 0.87 -10.85
CA ASN A 4 -6.85 1.14 -11.34
C ASN A 4 -6.63 2.65 -11.44
N GLY A 5 -5.44 3.10 -11.05
CA GLY A 5 -5.06 4.51 -11.03
C GLY A 5 -5.56 5.29 -9.80
N THR A 6 -6.41 4.71 -8.96
CA THR A 6 -6.82 5.35 -7.70
C THR A 6 -5.59 5.63 -6.84
N ARG A 7 -5.50 6.85 -6.30
CA ARG A 7 -4.44 7.27 -5.39
C ARG A 7 -4.99 7.32 -3.98
N LEU A 8 -4.25 6.74 -3.05
CA LEU A 8 -4.64 6.66 -1.66
C LEU A 8 -3.49 7.08 -0.75
N ARG A 9 -3.83 7.57 0.44
CA ARG A 9 -2.88 8.01 1.47
C ARG A 9 -3.15 7.31 2.79
N SER A 10 -2.09 7.09 3.56
CA SER A 10 -2.18 6.62 4.93
C SER A 10 -2.80 7.69 5.84
N GLN A 11 -3.57 7.22 6.82
CA GLN A 11 -4.10 8.03 7.92
C GLN A 11 -3.02 8.34 8.97
N VAL A 12 -2.04 7.45 9.11
CA VAL A 12 -1.17 7.39 10.29
C VAL A 12 0.29 7.71 10.00
N CYS A 13 0.69 7.77 8.72
CA CYS A 13 2.05 8.12 8.31
C CYS A 13 2.08 8.71 6.90
N ASP A 14 3.26 8.89 6.33
CA ASP A 14 3.46 9.52 5.01
C ASP A 14 3.15 8.64 3.80
N THR A 15 2.88 7.34 3.99
CA THR A 15 2.69 6.41 2.89
C THR A 15 1.59 6.89 1.93
N GLN A 16 1.93 6.94 0.65
CA GLN A 16 0.97 7.13 -0.44
C GLN A 16 1.20 6.08 -1.51
N ILE A 17 0.12 5.64 -2.15
CA ILE A 17 0.15 4.65 -3.21
C ILE A 17 -0.66 5.09 -4.42
N ILE A 18 -0.38 4.46 -5.54
CA ILE A 18 -1.29 4.37 -6.69
C ILE A 18 -1.62 2.91 -6.95
N VAL A 19 -2.89 2.62 -7.21
CA VAL A 19 -3.36 1.28 -7.54
C VAL A 19 -2.94 0.96 -8.97
N VAL A 20 -2.11 -0.07 -9.14
CA VAL A 20 -1.69 -0.57 -10.46
C VAL A 20 -2.73 -1.55 -10.99
N LYS A 21 -3.17 -2.48 -10.13
CA LYS A 21 -4.16 -3.50 -10.45
C LYS A 21 -5.14 -3.65 -9.30
N ALA A 22 -6.41 -3.34 -9.57
CA ALA A 22 -7.48 -3.43 -8.61
C ALA A 22 -8.01 -4.86 -8.52
N ALA A 23 -8.31 -5.26 -7.29
CA ALA A 23 -9.04 -6.48 -6.98
C ALA A 23 -10.00 -6.18 -5.79
N ALA A 24 -10.97 -7.06 -5.56
CA ALA A 24 -11.95 -6.90 -4.49
C ALA A 24 -11.32 -6.83 -3.09
N SER A 25 -10.18 -7.50 -2.90
CA SER A 25 -9.39 -7.47 -1.66
C SER A 25 -9.00 -6.06 -1.23
N LEU A 26 -8.78 -5.15 -2.19
CA LEU A 26 -8.41 -3.77 -1.88
C LEU A 26 -9.51 -2.98 -1.17
N ASP A 27 -10.78 -3.43 -1.18
CA ASP A 27 -11.84 -2.76 -0.44
C ASP A 27 -11.55 -2.68 1.09
N ASP A 28 -10.62 -3.51 1.61
CA ASP A 28 -10.07 -3.41 2.97
C ASP A 28 -8.54 -3.15 2.97
N LEU A 29 -8.04 -2.35 2.02
CA LEU A 29 -6.65 -1.91 1.97
C LEU A 29 -6.34 -0.97 3.15
N ARG A 30 -5.28 -1.30 3.88
CA ARG A 30 -4.82 -0.59 5.07
C ARG A 30 -3.35 -0.20 5.00
N CYS A 31 -2.98 0.78 5.81
CA CYS A 31 -1.59 1.14 6.09
C CYS A 31 -1.44 1.46 7.58
N GLY A 32 -0.47 0.84 8.25
CA GLY A 32 -0.24 1.04 9.68
C GLY A 32 -1.42 0.58 10.55
N GLY A 33 -2.14 -0.45 10.11
CA GLY A 33 -3.33 -0.98 10.79
C GLY A 33 -4.63 -0.20 10.53
N GLN A 34 -4.59 0.92 9.81
CA GLN A 34 -5.77 1.77 9.55
C GLN A 34 -6.17 1.74 8.06
N PRO A 35 -7.47 1.86 7.73
CA PRO A 35 -7.93 1.99 6.34
C PRO A 35 -7.21 3.10 5.58
N MET A 36 -6.97 2.91 4.29
CA MET A 36 -6.41 3.97 3.46
C MET A 36 -7.50 5.01 3.11
N LEU A 37 -7.10 6.27 2.99
CA LEU A 37 -7.99 7.36 2.58
C LEU A 37 -7.77 7.73 1.11
N ALA A 38 -8.79 8.34 0.50
CA ALA A 38 -8.63 9.10 -0.74
C ALA A 38 -7.53 10.18 -0.57
N LEU A 39 -6.78 10.46 -1.63
CA LEU A 39 -5.63 11.35 -1.56
C LEU A 39 -5.99 12.77 -1.07
N ASP A 40 -7.17 13.25 -1.43
CA ASP A 40 -7.75 14.57 -1.13
C ASP A 40 -8.58 14.60 0.17
N ALA A 41 -8.77 13.47 0.84
CA ALA A 41 -9.49 13.43 2.11
C ALA A 41 -8.63 13.98 3.28
N ASP A 42 -9.30 14.56 4.26
CA ASP A 42 -8.68 15.03 5.50
C ASP A 42 -8.11 13.86 6.30
N ARG A 43 -6.90 14.07 6.84
CA ARG A 43 -6.27 13.08 7.72
C ARG A 43 -6.66 13.37 9.17
N PRO A 44 -7.12 12.36 9.93
CA PRO A 44 -7.35 12.51 11.37
C PRO A 44 -6.06 12.88 12.11
N GLU A 45 -6.17 13.75 13.10
CA GLU A 45 -5.04 14.11 13.96
C GLU A 45 -4.79 13.05 15.05
N GLY A 46 -3.56 12.95 15.53
CA GLY A 46 -3.19 12.14 16.70
C GLY A 46 -3.13 10.62 16.47
N LEU A 47 -3.39 10.13 15.26
CA LEU A 47 -3.22 8.70 14.95
C LEU A 47 -1.76 8.37 14.64
N THR A 48 -1.30 7.22 15.13
CA THR A 48 0.02 6.65 14.86
C THR A 48 -0.11 5.22 14.30
N PRO A 49 0.89 4.70 13.56
CA PRO A 49 0.86 3.33 13.09
C PRO A 49 0.73 2.35 14.26
N ASP A 50 -0.05 1.28 14.07
CA ASP A 50 -0.02 0.11 14.97
C ASP A 50 1.39 -0.51 14.90
N ALA A 51 1.96 -0.85 16.07
CA ALA A 51 3.29 -1.44 16.17
C ALA A 51 3.42 -2.77 15.40
N ASN A 52 2.34 -3.54 15.25
CA ASN A 52 2.32 -4.77 14.45
C ASN A 52 2.30 -4.50 12.93
N PHE A 53 2.11 -3.26 12.52
CA PHE A 53 2.06 -2.81 11.13
C PHE A 53 2.97 -1.60 10.91
N ALA A 54 4.16 -1.59 11.54
CA ALA A 54 5.10 -0.47 11.55
C ALA A 54 6.46 -0.77 10.91
N ASP A 55 6.51 -1.69 9.93
CA ASP A 55 7.75 -2.07 9.22
C ASP A 55 8.09 -1.12 8.06
N GLY A 56 7.18 -0.20 7.74
CA GLY A 56 7.34 0.81 6.71
C GLY A 56 7.07 0.35 5.29
N THR A 57 7.18 1.33 4.37
CA THR A 57 6.97 1.17 2.94
C THR A 57 8.12 1.77 2.15
N THR A 58 8.46 1.13 1.03
CA THR A 58 9.57 1.57 0.18
C THR A 58 9.05 2.24 -1.08
N MET A 59 9.43 3.51 -1.30
CA MET A 59 9.08 4.25 -2.51
C MET A 59 9.53 3.54 -3.78
N GLY A 60 8.68 3.53 -4.80
CA GLY A 60 8.95 2.89 -6.09
C GLY A 60 8.80 1.37 -6.10
N LYS A 61 8.50 0.73 -4.96
CA LYS A 61 8.22 -0.70 -4.90
C LYS A 61 6.74 -1.01 -5.10
N ARG A 62 6.48 -2.13 -5.78
CA ARG A 62 5.15 -2.70 -6.00
C ARG A 62 4.87 -3.68 -4.88
N TYR A 63 3.70 -3.59 -4.27
CA TYR A 63 3.21 -4.48 -3.24
C TYR A 63 1.97 -5.22 -3.78
N VAL A 64 1.90 -6.52 -3.51
CA VAL A 64 0.84 -7.41 -3.98
C VAL A 64 0.24 -8.21 -2.83
N ASP A 65 -1.00 -8.62 -2.98
CA ASP A 65 -1.63 -9.64 -2.13
C ASP A 65 -1.39 -11.05 -2.70
N ASP A 66 -2.01 -12.05 -2.06
CA ASP A 66 -2.03 -13.44 -2.54
C ASP A 66 -2.95 -13.64 -3.76
N GLY A 67 -3.84 -12.67 -4.01
CA GLY A 67 -4.67 -12.60 -5.19
C GLY A 67 -3.97 -11.92 -6.36
N ASP A 68 -4.61 -10.86 -6.86
CA ASP A 68 -4.20 -10.19 -8.10
C ASP A 68 -4.17 -8.66 -7.92
N ALA A 69 -4.20 -8.19 -6.66
CA ALA A 69 -4.09 -6.78 -6.35
C ALA A 69 -2.63 -6.33 -6.45
N GLU A 70 -2.42 -5.12 -6.97
CA GLU A 70 -1.09 -4.53 -7.04
C GLU A 70 -1.15 -3.02 -6.79
N VAL A 71 -0.31 -2.53 -5.89
CA VAL A 71 -0.14 -1.10 -5.58
C VAL A 71 1.32 -0.70 -5.70
N LEU A 72 1.57 0.52 -6.17
CA LEU A 72 2.90 1.11 -6.23
C LEU A 72 3.00 2.21 -5.17
N VAL A 73 4.03 2.15 -4.32
CA VAL A 73 4.29 3.21 -3.34
C VAL A 73 4.88 4.44 -4.02
N THR A 74 4.19 5.58 -3.89
CA THR A 74 4.58 6.88 -4.46
C THR A 74 5.18 7.83 -3.43
N LYS A 75 4.91 7.61 -2.13
CA LYS A 75 5.59 8.26 -1.00
C LYS A 75 5.80 7.21 0.10
N ALA A 76 7.02 7.11 0.63
CA ALA A 76 7.35 6.19 1.72
C ALA A 76 6.83 6.70 3.08
N GLY A 77 6.59 5.78 4.00
CA GLY A 77 6.15 6.07 5.37
C GLY A 77 6.39 4.88 6.31
N ALA A 78 6.15 5.09 7.59
CA ALA A 78 6.47 4.14 8.67
C ALA A 78 5.47 2.96 8.80
N GLY A 79 4.28 3.05 8.21
CA GLY A 79 3.30 1.96 8.26
C GLY A 79 3.53 0.90 7.18
N SER A 80 3.26 -0.37 7.50
CA SER A 80 3.18 -1.50 6.57
C SER A 80 1.84 -1.47 5.81
N LEU A 81 1.82 -1.95 4.57
CA LEU A 81 0.58 -2.15 3.79
C LEU A 81 -0.01 -3.53 4.06
N SER A 82 -1.34 -3.62 4.17
CA SER A 82 -2.06 -4.88 4.37
C SER A 82 -3.44 -4.84 3.74
N VAL A 83 -4.02 -6.02 3.47
CA VAL A 83 -5.45 -6.21 3.29
C VAL A 83 -6.00 -6.84 4.56
N GLY A 84 -6.89 -6.13 5.26
CA GLY A 84 -7.32 -6.53 6.59
C GLY A 84 -6.14 -6.64 7.57
N THR A 85 -5.77 -7.87 7.94
CA THR A 85 -4.61 -8.15 8.79
C THR A 85 -3.46 -8.85 8.06
N THR A 86 -3.63 -9.16 6.77
CA THR A 86 -2.63 -9.86 5.95
C THR A 86 -1.70 -8.84 5.31
N PRO A 87 -0.39 -8.83 5.61
CA PRO A 87 0.56 -7.91 4.99
C PRO A 87 0.67 -8.12 3.48
N LEU A 88 0.80 -7.04 2.72
CA LEU A 88 1.18 -7.12 1.32
C LEU A 88 2.68 -7.40 1.19
N VAL A 89 3.05 -8.15 0.16
CA VAL A 89 4.45 -8.50 -0.11
C VAL A 89 5.01 -7.69 -1.26
N ILE A 90 6.30 -7.35 -1.20
CA ILE A 90 6.98 -6.68 -2.31
C ILE A 90 7.02 -7.63 -3.51
N LYS A 91 6.48 -7.19 -4.64
CA LYS A 91 6.61 -7.89 -5.92
C LYS A 91 8.04 -7.73 -6.40
N GLU A 92 8.82 -8.78 -6.27
CA GLU A 92 10.16 -8.82 -6.84
C GLU A 92 10.10 -8.74 -8.36
N ALA A 93 10.99 -7.94 -8.94
CA ALA A 93 11.19 -7.98 -10.37
C ALA A 93 11.81 -9.33 -10.70
N LYS A 94 11.20 -10.09 -11.63
CA LYS A 94 11.93 -11.19 -12.26
C LYS A 94 13.16 -10.58 -12.93
N PRO A 95 14.39 -11.06 -12.65
CA PRO A 95 15.56 -10.58 -13.35
C PRO A 95 15.30 -10.75 -14.85
N LEU A 96 15.50 -9.67 -15.60
CA LEU A 96 15.47 -9.75 -17.06
C LEU A 96 16.57 -10.75 -17.47
N PRO A 97 16.31 -11.63 -18.45
CA PRO A 97 17.40 -12.44 -19.01
C PRO A 97 18.48 -11.47 -19.48
N ALA A 98 19.71 -11.65 -18.98
CA ALA A 98 20.85 -10.88 -19.44
C ALA A 98 20.96 -11.05 -20.95
N SER A 99 21.02 -9.96 -21.69
CA SER A 99 21.33 -9.99 -23.12
C SER A 99 22.84 -10.12 -23.26
N ASP A 100 23.30 -11.28 -23.74
CA ASP A 100 24.62 -11.47 -24.37
C ASP A 100 24.48 -11.39 -25.89
#